data_AF-A0A2M7J6F4-F1
#
_entry.id   AF-A0A2M7J6F4-F1
#
_cell.length_a   1.000
_cell.length_b   1.000
_cell.length_c   1.000
_cell.angle_alpha   90.00
_cell.angle_beta   90.00
_cell.angle_gamma   90.00
#
_symmetry.space_group_name_H-M   'P 1'
#
loop_
_entity.id
_entity.type
_entity.pdbx_description
1 polymer ?
#
loop_
_entity_poly.entity_id
_entity_poly.type
_entity_poly.pdbx_seq_one_letter_code
_entity_poly.pdbx_strand_id
1 'polypeptide(L)'
;MKRALFLLSLLAACGRLSAGSVVINEFVYDPDGSDESYEWIELYNNTSADITITNWKIQKSSSVDGFTDFITISSPTESFVIGAKSFFLMTQSQVHTRYDWGADYPDFIYSNELLMSNSSLQGIRLTDDLDVEMDRVAYDGVSADSVYGEGGTSAPEA
;
A
#
# COMPACT_ATOMS: atom_id res chain seq x y z
N MET A 1 -25.03 -41.69 -33.75
CA MET A 1 -24.95 -40.22 -33.64
C MET A 1 -24.14 -39.87 -32.40
N LYS A 2 -22.87 -39.45 -32.55
CA LYS A 2 -22.01 -39.07 -31.42
C LYS A 2 -22.29 -37.61 -31.08
N ARG A 3 -22.87 -37.35 -29.91
CA ARG A 3 -23.08 -35.98 -29.41
C ARG A 3 -21.74 -35.45 -28.90
N ALA A 4 -21.18 -34.47 -29.59
CA ALA A 4 -20.03 -33.71 -29.11
C ALA A 4 -20.52 -32.74 -28.04
N LEU A 5 -20.09 -32.94 -26.79
CA LEU A 5 -20.28 -32.01 -25.70
C LEU A 5 -19.16 -30.98 -25.77
N PHE A 6 -19.45 -29.76 -26.21
CA PHE A 6 -18.51 -28.64 -26.11
C PHE A 6 -18.52 -28.14 -24.67
N LEU A 7 -17.49 -28.49 -23.89
CA LEU A 7 -17.15 -27.76 -22.68
C LEU A 7 -16.56 -26.41 -23.11
N LEU A 8 -17.36 -25.36 -23.03
CA LEU A 8 -16.86 -23.99 -23.09
C LEU A 8 -16.17 -23.72 -21.74
N SER A 9 -14.87 -23.96 -21.66
CA SER A 9 -14.09 -23.51 -20.51
C SER A 9 -14.11 -21.99 -20.51
N LEU A 10 -14.87 -21.41 -19.58
CA LEU A 10 -14.75 -19.99 -19.27
C LEU A 10 -13.37 -19.83 -18.62
N LEU A 11 -12.34 -19.49 -19.40
CA LEU A 11 -11.12 -18.94 -18.83
C LEU A 11 -11.51 -17.58 -18.26
N ALA A 12 -11.79 -17.53 -16.97
CA ALA A 12 -11.63 -16.29 -16.24
C ALA A 12 -10.13 -15.97 -16.32
N ALA A 13 -9.75 -15.09 -17.24
CA ALA A 13 -8.45 -14.46 -17.20
C ALA A 13 -8.46 -13.56 -15.95
N CYS A 14 -8.14 -14.17 -14.80
CA CYS A 14 -7.71 -13.41 -13.65
C CYS A 14 -6.34 -12.86 -14.03
N GLY A 15 -6.33 -11.69 -14.66
CA GLY A 15 -5.10 -10.98 -14.96
C GLY A 15 -4.40 -10.75 -13.64
N ARG A 16 -3.15 -11.23 -13.50
CA ARG A 16 -2.33 -10.85 -12.37
C ARG A 16 -2.18 -9.33 -12.40
N LEU A 17 -2.29 -8.71 -11.24
CA LEU A 17 -1.91 -7.32 -11.08
C LEU A 17 -0.45 -7.16 -11.50
N SER A 18 -0.16 -6.10 -12.23
CA SER A 18 1.21 -5.70 -12.53
C SER A 18 1.69 -4.71 -11.48
N ALA A 19 3.01 -4.57 -11.33
CA ALA A 19 3.59 -3.42 -10.66
C ALA A 19 2.94 -2.11 -11.17
N GLY A 20 2.66 -1.18 -10.26
CA GLY A 20 1.93 0.06 -10.52
C GLY A 20 0.40 -0.07 -10.59
N SER A 21 -0.19 -1.25 -10.37
CA SER A 21 -1.65 -1.40 -10.29
C SER A 21 -2.21 -0.69 -9.06
N VAL A 22 -1.51 -0.82 -7.94
CA VAL A 22 -1.71 -0.01 -6.73
C VAL A 22 -0.37 0.62 -6.40
N VAL A 23 -0.38 1.91 -6.09
CA VAL A 23 0.81 2.70 -5.78
C VAL A 23 0.71 3.30 -4.40
N ILE A 24 1.86 3.60 -3.81
CA ILE A 24 1.96 4.43 -2.61
C ILE A 24 1.78 5.87 -3.08
N ASN A 25 0.64 6.49 -2.76
CA ASN A 25 0.35 7.86 -3.20
C ASN A 25 1.09 8.89 -2.35
N GLU A 26 0.83 8.84 -1.05
CA GLU A 26 1.39 9.76 -0.07
C GLU A 26 1.69 9.01 1.24
N PHE A 27 2.62 9.53 2.02
CA PHE A 27 2.91 9.01 3.35
C PHE A 27 3.63 10.06 4.19
N VAL A 28 3.43 9.99 5.51
CA VAL A 28 4.15 10.81 6.49
C VAL A 28 4.92 9.90 7.41
N TYR A 29 6.21 10.19 7.59
CA TYR A 29 7.14 9.46 8.44
C TYR A 29 7.72 10.39 9.50
N ASP A 30 7.91 9.85 10.71
CA ASP A 30 8.61 10.45 11.85
C ASP A 30 8.34 11.97 12.03
N PRO A 31 7.06 12.39 12.17
CA PRO A 31 6.73 13.81 12.29
C PRO A 31 7.24 14.39 13.61
N ASP A 32 7.95 15.51 13.54
CA ASP A 32 8.51 16.21 14.71
C ASP A 32 7.42 16.71 15.69
N GLY A 33 7.71 16.68 16.99
CA GLY A 33 6.97 17.42 18.02
C GLY A 33 5.99 16.57 18.84
N SER A 34 4.85 17.13 19.27
CA SER A 34 3.80 16.42 20.03
C SER A 34 3.06 15.35 19.21
N ASP A 35 3.59 15.05 18.04
CA ASP A 35 2.92 14.42 16.91
C ASP A 35 3.47 13.00 16.66
N GLU A 36 4.10 12.39 17.67
CA GLU A 36 4.76 11.06 17.68
C GLU A 36 3.85 9.85 17.34
N SER A 37 2.63 10.06 16.83
CA SER A 37 1.68 8.99 16.45
C SER A 37 0.78 9.35 15.25
N TYR A 38 1.24 10.26 14.38
CA TYR A 38 0.51 10.67 13.17
C TYR A 38 1.18 10.20 11.87
N GLU A 39 1.90 9.08 11.89
CA GLU A 39 2.32 8.47 10.62
C GLU A 39 1.12 7.87 9.91
N TRP A 40 1.11 8.04 8.60
CA TRP A 40 0.07 7.50 7.74
C TRP A 40 0.63 7.18 6.36
N ILE A 41 -0.08 6.30 5.67
CA ILE A 41 0.22 5.85 4.30
C ILE A 41 -1.10 5.86 3.54
N GLU A 42 -1.10 6.47 2.36
CA GLU A 42 -2.21 6.43 1.42
C GLU A 42 -1.84 5.58 0.20
N LEU A 43 -2.71 4.64 -0.12
CA LEU A 43 -2.59 3.81 -1.32
C LEU A 43 -3.58 4.28 -2.38
N TYR A 44 -3.20 4.20 -3.65
CA TYR A 44 -4.09 4.52 -4.77
C TYR A 44 -4.21 3.35 -5.74
N ASN A 45 -5.44 2.98 -6.07
CA ASN A 45 -5.72 1.99 -7.12
C ASN A 45 -5.72 2.67 -8.50
N ASN A 46 -4.64 2.47 -9.26
CA ASN A 46 -4.49 3.04 -10.59
C ASN A 46 -5.21 2.24 -11.69
N THR A 47 -5.99 1.21 -11.35
CA THR A 47 -6.74 0.43 -12.33
C THR A 47 -8.17 0.95 -12.50
N SER A 48 -8.90 0.36 -13.45
CA SER A 48 -10.33 0.64 -13.67
C SER A 48 -11.26 -0.38 -13.00
N ALA A 49 -10.74 -1.20 -12.08
CA ALA A 49 -11.49 -2.22 -11.37
C ALA A 49 -11.14 -2.18 -9.87
N ASP A 50 -12.04 -2.67 -9.03
CA ASP A 50 -11.80 -2.77 -7.60
C ASP A 50 -10.72 -3.83 -7.32
N ILE A 51 -9.85 -3.55 -6.35
CA ILE A 51 -8.75 -4.44 -5.96
C ILE A 51 -8.90 -4.81 -4.49
N THR A 52 -9.05 -6.10 -4.21
CA THR A 52 -8.93 -6.63 -2.85
C THR A 52 -7.47 -6.61 -2.43
N ILE A 53 -7.19 -5.93 -1.32
CA ILE A 53 -5.85 -5.77 -0.73
C ILE A 53 -5.70 -6.46 0.63
N THR A 54 -6.65 -7.33 0.99
CA THR A 54 -6.52 -8.17 2.19
C THR A 54 -5.25 -9.02 2.13
N ASN A 55 -4.49 -9.04 3.22
CA ASN A 55 -3.19 -9.68 3.40
C ASN A 55 -2.03 -9.07 2.60
N TRP A 56 -2.26 -7.95 1.91
CA TRP A 56 -1.16 -7.16 1.35
C TRP A 56 -0.33 -6.56 2.46
N LYS A 57 0.90 -6.19 2.13
CA LYS A 57 1.88 -5.74 3.12
C LYS A 57 2.52 -4.43 2.73
N ILE A 58 2.72 -3.59 3.73
CA ILE A 58 3.79 -2.60 3.72
C ILE A 58 5.00 -3.28 4.33
N GLN A 59 6.13 -3.22 3.64
CA GLN A 59 7.41 -3.63 4.16
C GLN A 59 8.31 -2.41 4.25
N LYS A 60 9.10 -2.33 5.32
CA LYS A 60 10.08 -1.25 5.50
C LYS A 60 11.49 -1.77 5.33
N SER A 61 12.36 -0.92 4.79
CA SER A 61 13.77 -1.22 4.72
C SER A 61 14.44 -1.14 6.09
N SER A 62 15.44 -1.97 6.31
CA SER A 62 16.46 -1.81 7.37
C SER A 62 17.84 -1.48 6.78
N SER A 63 17.94 -1.50 5.44
CA SER A 63 19.10 -1.18 4.61
C SER A 63 18.65 -1.05 3.15
N VAL A 64 19.50 -0.56 2.26
CA VAL A 64 19.22 -0.31 0.83
C VAL A 64 18.51 -1.48 0.11
N ASP A 65 18.79 -2.73 0.48
CA ASP A 65 18.21 -3.93 -0.16
C ASP A 65 17.41 -4.85 0.80
N GLY A 66 17.27 -4.49 2.08
CA GLY A 66 16.69 -5.36 3.10
C GLY A 66 15.32 -4.91 3.57
N PHE A 67 14.24 -5.46 2.99
CA PHE A 67 12.85 -5.19 3.41
C PHE A 67 12.31 -6.26 4.36
N THR A 68 11.59 -5.82 5.40
CA THR A 68 10.88 -6.69 6.34
C THR A 68 9.43 -6.25 6.50
N ASP A 69 8.54 -7.21 6.77
CA ASP A 69 7.12 -6.97 7.10
C ASP A 69 7.00 -5.88 8.17
N PHE A 70 6.26 -4.82 7.81
CA PHE A 70 6.00 -3.68 8.68
C PHE A 70 4.52 -3.65 9.06
N ILE A 71 3.62 -3.60 8.07
CA ILE A 71 2.17 -3.64 8.27
C ILE A 71 1.59 -4.73 7.37
N THR A 72 0.68 -5.53 7.91
CA THR A 72 -0.13 -6.48 7.13
C THR A 72 -1.59 -6.04 7.20
N ILE A 73 -2.19 -5.74 6.04
CA ILE A 73 -3.58 -5.26 5.92
C ILE A 73 -4.51 -6.45 6.13
N SER A 74 -4.87 -6.73 7.37
CA SER A 74 -5.61 -7.96 7.71
C SER A 74 -6.58 -7.74 8.87
N SER A 75 -7.66 -8.50 8.82
CA SER A 75 -8.70 -8.54 9.84
C SER A 75 -9.24 -9.96 9.90
N PRO A 76 -9.58 -10.49 11.09
CA PRO A 76 -10.20 -11.81 11.20
C PRO A 76 -11.61 -11.86 10.60
N THR A 77 -12.26 -10.71 10.38
CA THR A 77 -13.68 -10.62 10.01
C THR A 77 -13.95 -9.77 8.79
N GLU A 78 -12.97 -9.02 8.29
CA GLU A 78 -13.15 -8.03 7.23
C GLU A 78 -12.23 -8.32 6.04
N SER A 79 -12.66 -7.86 4.86
CA SER A 79 -11.84 -7.79 3.67
C SER A 79 -11.68 -6.33 3.27
N PHE A 80 -10.49 -5.97 2.82
CA PHE A 80 -10.15 -4.61 2.43
C PHE A 80 -10.08 -4.51 0.91
N VAL A 81 -10.74 -3.49 0.37
CA VAL A 81 -10.87 -3.27 -1.07
C VAL A 81 -10.61 -1.80 -1.36
N ILE A 82 -9.75 -1.52 -2.34
CA ILE A 82 -9.61 -0.18 -2.91
C ILE A 82 -10.47 -0.13 -4.17
N GLY A 83 -11.46 0.77 -4.19
CA GLY A 83 -12.29 1.00 -5.39
C GLY A 83 -11.44 1.43 -6.60
N ALA A 84 -11.93 1.18 -7.81
CA ALA A 84 -11.28 1.67 -9.03
C ALA A 84 -10.99 3.19 -8.93
N LYS A 85 -9.76 3.61 -9.22
CA LYS A 85 -9.34 5.03 -9.17
C LYS A 85 -9.63 5.72 -7.82
N SER A 86 -9.61 4.96 -6.73
CA SER A 86 -9.87 5.44 -5.38
C SER A 86 -8.64 5.29 -4.48
N PHE A 87 -8.69 5.97 -3.34
CA PHE A 87 -7.65 5.98 -2.32
C PHE A 87 -7.99 5.04 -1.16
N PHE A 88 -6.99 4.69 -0.36
CA PHE A 88 -7.13 3.88 0.85
C PHE A 88 -6.17 4.39 1.91
N LEU A 89 -6.71 4.94 3.00
CA LEU A 89 -5.96 5.63 4.04
C LEU A 89 -5.63 4.70 5.23
N MET A 90 -4.34 4.58 5.54
CA MET A 90 -3.81 3.78 6.65
C MET A 90 -3.18 4.69 7.71
N THR A 91 -3.52 4.54 9.00
CA THR A 91 -3.01 5.41 10.09
C THR A 91 -2.63 4.63 11.36
N GLN A 92 -1.76 5.19 12.22
CA GLN A 92 -1.36 4.59 13.51
C GLN A 92 -2.42 4.63 14.62
N SER A 93 -3.49 5.43 14.47
CA SER A 93 -4.52 5.60 15.50
C SER A 93 -5.81 6.16 14.87
N GLN A 94 -6.97 5.94 15.53
CA GLN A 94 -8.24 6.57 15.15
C GLN A 94 -8.19 8.11 15.17
N VAL A 95 -7.20 8.69 15.85
CA VAL A 95 -7.13 10.14 16.04
C VAL A 95 -6.42 10.81 14.87
N HIS A 96 -7.03 10.75 13.68
CA HIS A 96 -6.83 11.79 12.68
C HIS A 96 -7.72 13.00 13.04
N THR A 97 -7.49 13.64 14.19
CA THR A 97 -8.22 14.88 14.55
C THR A 97 -7.36 15.84 15.37
N ARG A 98 -6.39 16.49 14.71
CA ARG A 98 -5.92 17.80 15.21
C ARG A 98 -6.34 18.97 14.32
N TYR A 99 -6.65 18.72 13.05
CA TYR A 99 -7.21 19.72 12.15
C TYR A 99 -8.37 19.12 11.36
N ASP A 100 -9.54 19.22 11.96
CA ASP A 100 -10.86 18.86 11.43
C ASP A 100 -11.22 19.74 10.21
N TRP A 101 -10.53 19.51 9.10
CA TRP A 101 -10.81 20.10 7.78
C TRP A 101 -11.56 19.10 6.89
N GLY A 102 -12.48 18.32 7.47
CA GLY A 102 -13.27 17.32 6.76
C GLY A 102 -12.68 15.91 6.76
N ALA A 103 -12.06 15.51 7.88
CA ALA A 103 -11.27 14.29 8.04
C ALA A 103 -11.98 13.02 7.52
N ASP A 104 -11.40 12.41 6.49
CA ASP A 104 -11.73 11.04 6.10
C ASP A 104 -11.37 10.09 7.25
N TYR A 105 -12.30 9.21 7.59
CA TYR A 105 -12.03 8.13 8.55
C TYR A 105 -11.01 7.18 7.90
N PRO A 106 -9.99 6.71 8.63
CA PRO A 106 -9.02 5.78 8.05
C PRO A 106 -9.72 4.49 7.64
N ASP A 107 -9.40 3.99 6.44
CA ASP A 107 -9.86 2.69 5.96
C ASP A 107 -9.17 1.53 6.71
N PHE A 108 -7.98 1.79 7.25
CA PHE A 108 -7.23 0.84 8.06
C PHE A 108 -6.42 1.52 9.18
N ILE A 109 -6.39 0.89 10.35
CA ILE A 109 -5.62 1.36 11.50
C ILE A 109 -4.61 0.30 11.88
N TYR A 110 -3.33 0.67 11.93
CA TYR A 110 -2.22 -0.19 12.36
C TYR A 110 -1.68 0.23 13.73
N SER A 111 -0.84 -0.61 14.33
CA SER A 111 -0.32 -0.38 15.70
C SER A 111 0.55 0.87 15.78
N ASN A 112 0.38 1.68 16.83
CA ASN A 112 1.26 2.81 17.18
C ASN A 112 2.72 2.37 17.46
N GLU A 113 2.97 1.09 17.73
CA GLU A 113 4.33 0.57 17.94
C GLU A 113 5.11 0.42 16.62
N LEU A 114 4.43 0.51 15.47
CA LEU A 114 5.00 0.37 14.15
C LEU A 114 5.38 1.74 13.60
N LEU A 115 6.58 2.19 13.92
CA LEU A 115 7.12 3.49 13.49
C LEU A 115 8.00 3.37 12.23
N MET A 116 7.88 4.33 11.33
CA MET A 116 8.89 4.67 10.33
C MET A 116 9.98 5.52 11.01
N SER A 117 11.17 5.63 10.41
CA SER A 117 12.31 6.30 11.05
C SER A 117 12.99 7.26 10.09
N ASN A 118 13.49 8.39 10.60
CA ASN A 118 14.29 9.37 9.86
C ASN A 118 15.81 9.27 10.10
N SER A 119 16.30 8.14 10.63
CA SER A 119 17.67 8.03 11.14
C SER A 119 18.68 7.37 10.18
N SER A 120 18.29 7.03 8.95
CA SER A 120 19.15 6.39 7.94
C SER A 120 18.55 6.44 6.52
N LEU A 121 19.22 5.81 5.55
CA LEU A 121 18.65 5.49 4.23
C LEU A 121 17.44 4.57 4.41
N GLN A 122 16.25 5.01 4.00
CA GLN A 122 15.01 4.27 4.21
C GLN A 122 14.14 4.19 2.96
N GLY A 123 13.23 3.22 2.97
CA GLY A 123 12.19 3.06 1.98
C GLY A 123 11.08 2.16 2.50
N ILE A 124 9.92 2.31 1.87
CA ILE A 124 8.79 1.40 2.04
C ILE A 124 8.45 0.78 0.69
N ARG A 125 7.93 -0.44 0.72
CA ARG A 125 7.36 -1.09 -0.45
C ARG A 125 6.02 -1.72 -0.14
N LEU A 126 5.17 -1.73 -1.15
CA LEU A 126 3.88 -2.39 -1.16
C LEU A 126 4.03 -3.75 -1.86
N THR A 127 3.58 -4.83 -1.22
CA THR A 127 3.48 -6.14 -1.86
C THR A 127 2.06 -6.68 -1.79
N ASP A 128 1.67 -7.45 -2.81
CA ASP A 128 0.42 -8.21 -2.76
C ASP A 128 0.49 -9.38 -1.75
N ASP A 129 -0.58 -10.16 -1.68
CA ASP A 129 -0.72 -11.32 -0.79
C ASP A 129 0.18 -12.50 -1.19
N LEU A 130 0.85 -12.42 -2.34
CA LEU A 130 1.81 -13.39 -2.86
C LEU A 130 3.25 -12.87 -2.81
N ASP A 131 3.49 -11.78 -2.06
CA ASP A 131 4.78 -11.10 -1.93
C ASP A 131 5.33 -10.54 -3.26
N VAL A 132 4.47 -10.30 -4.25
CA VAL A 132 4.83 -9.59 -5.49
C VAL A 132 4.82 -8.09 -5.21
N GLU A 133 5.92 -7.42 -5.52
CA GLU A 133 6.05 -5.97 -5.34
C GLU A 133 5.14 -5.20 -6.31
N MET A 134 4.28 -4.36 -5.74
CA MET A 134 3.38 -3.48 -6.47
C MET A 134 4.01 -2.10 -6.67
N ASP A 135 4.66 -1.57 -5.64
CA ASP A 135 5.31 -0.26 -5.68
C ASP A 135 6.36 -0.13 -4.57
N ARG A 136 7.27 0.84 -4.70
CA ARG A 136 8.26 1.20 -3.69
C ARG A 136 8.60 2.68 -3.75
N VAL A 137 8.86 3.25 -2.58
CA VAL A 137 9.33 4.62 -2.43
C VAL A 137 10.49 4.67 -1.44
N ALA A 138 11.62 5.24 -1.86
CA ALA A 138 12.72 5.62 -0.98
C ALA A 138 12.53 7.05 -0.43
N TYR A 139 13.02 7.30 0.79
CA TYR A 139 12.98 8.61 1.43
C TYR A 139 14.25 8.89 2.24
N ASP A 140 14.38 10.14 2.72
CA ASP A 140 15.52 10.63 3.52
C ASP A 140 16.90 10.49 2.85
N GLY A 141 17.00 11.01 1.62
CA GLY A 141 18.30 11.23 0.96
C GLY A 141 18.89 10.04 0.20
N VAL A 142 18.15 8.94 0.09
CA VAL A 142 18.42 7.92 -0.95
C VAL A 142 18.13 8.55 -2.31
N SER A 143 19.09 8.58 -3.24
CA SER A 143 18.75 8.95 -4.62
C SER A 143 17.85 7.87 -5.19
N ALA A 144 16.91 8.22 -6.08
CA ALA A 144 16.06 7.28 -6.80
C ALA A 144 16.83 6.23 -7.66
N ASP A 145 18.16 6.27 -7.65
CA ASP A 145 19.01 5.29 -8.30
C ASP A 145 19.67 4.33 -7.30
N SER A 146 19.46 4.53 -5.99
CA SER A 146 20.07 3.71 -4.94
C SER A 146 19.17 2.60 -4.45
N VAL A 147 17.84 2.68 -4.59
CA VAL A 147 16.96 1.52 -4.43
C VAL A 147 16.53 1.04 -5.81
N TYR A 148 16.83 -0.21 -6.14
CA TYR A 148 16.39 -0.78 -7.41
C TYR A 148 14.86 -0.86 -7.44
N GLY A 149 14.20 -0.12 -8.34
CA GLY A 149 12.75 -0.24 -8.57
C GLY A 149 11.88 0.91 -8.06
N GLU A 150 12.40 2.13 -7.96
CA GLU A 150 11.62 3.37 -7.69
C GLU A 150 10.67 3.74 -8.86
N GLY A 151 9.93 2.76 -9.39
CA GLY A 151 8.94 2.96 -10.44
C GLY A 151 7.70 3.73 -9.98
N GLY A 152 7.75 4.39 -8.82
CA GLY A 152 6.66 5.14 -8.20
C GLY A 152 6.12 6.19 -9.17
N THR A 153 5.06 5.83 -9.88
CA THR A 153 4.23 6.81 -10.54
C THR A 153 3.39 7.45 -9.45
N SER A 154 3.69 8.70 -9.10
CA SER A 154 2.79 9.51 -8.27
C SER A 154 1.38 9.46 -8.86
N ALA A 155 0.36 9.24 -8.02
CA ALA A 155 -1.02 9.30 -8.48
C ALA A 155 -1.37 10.74 -8.91
N PRO A 156 -2.46 10.97 -9.67
CA PRO A 156 -3.01 12.31 -9.81
C PRO A 156 -3.40 12.85 -8.42
N GLU A 157 -3.20 14.15 -8.19
CA GLU A 157 -3.60 14.80 -6.93
C GLU A 157 -5.12 14.69 -6.70
N ALA A 158 -5.51 14.46 -5.44
CA ALA A 158 -6.88 14.21 -5.00
C ALA A 158 -7.82 15.42 -5.14
#